data_AF-A0A1G7RAU0-F1
#
_entry.id   AF-A0A1G7RAU0-F1
#
_cell.length_a   1.000
_cell.length_b   1.000
_cell.length_c   1.000
_cell.angle_alpha   90.00
_cell.angle_beta   90.00
_cell.angle_gamma   90.00
#
_symmetry.space_group_name_H-M   'P 1'
#
loop_
_entity.id
_entity.type
_entity.pdbx_description
1 polymer ?
#
loop_
_entity_poly.entity_id
_entity_poly.type
_entity_poly.pdbx_seq_one_letter_code
_entity_poly.pdbx_strand_id
1 'polypeptide(L)'
;MHTLWKGSISFGLVNVPVKMHAATEARDFKFNYLHKECKNRIRQIKKCPVCDLEVGSDDLVKGFEYEKDRYVVLDEEELTSLEQPMSRSIDILDFINLPEIDPIYYQKSYYLSPEETALKAYRLLCQSMEESGKVALARVTMRSKQHLACLRVFENGLVMETMYYPQEIRHMDVVWDRVVPTEAELTMARQLIENLARPFDPDKYHDELHEQMVSLIESKVTGETYQVETPSKGGKVVDLMEALKASIALTENEKSQSQPIKPNETINLINPVNDGDGLEERDADNSQDKIINKPKSTLTPRKRTSRRAKEA
;
A
#
# COMPACT_ATOMS: atom_id res chain seq x y z
N MET A 1 1.51 13.47 0.61
CA MET A 1 2.50 12.44 0.20
C MET A 1 3.83 12.71 0.92
N HIS A 2 4.17 11.95 1.96
CA HIS A 2 5.42 12.15 2.70
C HIS A 2 6.57 11.42 1.99
N THR A 3 7.74 12.03 1.87
CA THR A 3 8.92 11.38 1.29
C THR A 3 9.54 10.44 2.30
N LEU A 4 9.64 9.15 1.96
CA LEU A 4 10.25 8.13 2.80
C LEU A 4 11.76 8.03 2.59
N TRP A 5 12.21 8.31 1.37
CA TRP A 5 13.60 8.14 0.96
C TRP A 5 13.92 9.04 -0.23
N LYS A 6 15.18 9.45 -0.32
CA LYS A 6 15.73 10.22 -1.44
C LYS A 6 16.98 9.51 -1.92
N GLY A 7 17.13 9.43 -3.23
CA GLY A 7 18.27 8.81 -3.87
C GLY A 7 18.20 9.02 -5.37
N SER A 8 18.83 8.15 -6.13
CA SER A 8 18.84 8.27 -7.59
C SER A 8 18.67 6.92 -8.28
N ILE A 9 18.02 6.93 -9.45
CA ILE A 9 17.96 5.79 -10.35
C ILE A 9 19.21 5.84 -11.23
N SER A 10 19.97 4.76 -11.25
CA SER A 10 21.19 4.63 -12.03
C SER A 10 21.03 3.51 -13.06
N PHE A 11 21.27 3.83 -14.33
CA PHE A 11 21.31 2.85 -15.41
C PHE A 11 22.44 3.20 -16.38
N GLY A 12 23.45 2.33 -16.49
CA GLY A 12 24.68 2.64 -17.20
C GLY A 12 25.37 3.88 -16.62
N LEU A 13 25.47 4.95 -17.42
CA LEU A 13 26.08 6.23 -17.02
C LEU A 13 25.06 7.32 -16.66
N VAL A 14 23.76 7.02 -16.75
CA VAL A 14 22.70 7.99 -16.46
C VAL A 14 22.32 7.90 -15.00
N ASN A 15 22.23 9.06 -14.35
CA ASN A 15 21.81 9.18 -12.95
C ASN A 15 20.62 10.13 -12.82
N VAL A 16 19.51 9.64 -12.28
CA VAL A 16 18.24 10.39 -12.19
C VAL A 16 17.83 10.52 -10.72
N PRO A 17 18.07 11.66 -10.08
CA PRO A 17 17.59 11.94 -8.72
C PRO A 17 16.07 11.80 -8.57
N VAL A 18 15.63 11.04 -7.57
CA VAL A 18 14.22 10.77 -7.27
C VAL A 18 13.93 10.77 -5.76
N LYS A 19 12.66 11.03 -5.44
CA LYS A 19 12.06 10.90 -4.12
C LYS A 19 11.09 9.71 -4.13
N MET A 20 11.18 8.89 -3.10
CA MET A 20 10.31 7.73 -2.92
C MET A 20 9.22 8.01 -1.90
N HIS A 21 8.01 7.60 -2.22
CA HIS A 21 6.79 7.74 -1.42
C HIS A 21 6.07 6.40 -1.33
N ALA A 22 5.41 6.11 -0.21
CA ALA A 22 4.55 4.91 -0.15
C ALA A 22 3.39 5.04 -1.14
N ALA A 23 3.13 3.99 -1.92
CA ALA A 23 1.95 3.91 -2.79
C ALA A 23 0.76 3.24 -2.10
N THR A 24 1.03 2.50 -1.02
CA THR A 24 0.02 1.82 -0.21
C THR A 24 0.10 2.28 1.23
N GLU A 25 -1.04 2.35 1.89
CA GLU A 25 -1.16 2.67 3.31
C GLU A 25 -2.04 1.61 3.98
N ALA A 26 -1.52 1.00 5.03
CA ALA A 26 -2.31 0.07 5.85
C ALA A 26 -3.34 0.87 6.65
N ARG A 27 -4.62 0.49 6.56
CA ARG A 27 -5.74 1.11 7.28
C ARG A 27 -6.09 0.34 8.56
N ASP A 28 -5.08 -0.12 9.28
CA ASP A 28 -5.28 -0.90 10.50
C ASP A 28 -5.64 -0.02 11.70
N PHE A 29 -6.56 -0.50 12.53
CA PHE A 29 -6.87 0.13 13.81
C PHE A 29 -5.76 -0.13 14.82
N LYS A 30 -5.17 0.95 15.35
CA LYS A 30 -4.16 0.86 16.42
C LYS A 30 -4.83 0.98 17.78
N PHE A 31 -4.96 -0.14 18.47
CA PHE A 31 -5.48 -0.17 19.83
C PHE A 31 -4.37 0.11 20.84
N ASN A 32 -4.69 0.96 21.82
CA ASN A 32 -3.86 1.13 23.00
C ASN A 32 -4.39 0.24 24.11
N TYR A 33 -3.48 -0.44 24.82
CA TYR A 33 -3.85 -1.11 26.05
C TYR A 33 -4.20 -0.08 27.12
N LEU A 34 -5.39 -0.24 27.70
CA LEU A 34 -5.89 0.56 28.81
C LEU A 34 -6.04 -0.32 30.04
N HIS A 35 -5.77 0.22 31.22
CA HIS A 35 -6.06 -0.46 32.48
C HIS A 35 -7.57 -0.70 32.57
N LYS A 36 -7.97 -1.94 32.85
CA LYS A 36 -9.38 -2.37 32.77
C LYS A 36 -10.30 -1.54 33.67
N GLU A 37 -9.85 -1.17 34.86
CA GLU A 37 -10.64 -0.45 35.86
C GLU A 37 -10.64 1.06 35.60
N CYS A 38 -9.46 1.70 35.54
CA CYS A 38 -9.38 3.16 35.45
C CYS A 38 -9.35 3.71 34.02
N LYS A 39 -9.32 2.85 33.00
CA LYS A 39 -9.26 3.19 31.56
C LYS A 39 -8.07 4.06 31.14
N ASN A 40 -7.05 4.18 31.98
CA ASN A 40 -5.83 4.90 31.64
C ASN A 40 -4.91 4.04 30.76
N ARG A 41 -4.20 4.69 29.83
CA ARG A 41 -3.22 4.03 28.97
C ARG A 41 -2.05 3.47 29.79
N ILE A 42 -1.70 2.21 29.53
CA ILE A 42 -0.54 1.59 30.19
C ILE A 42 0.76 1.91 29.44
N ARG A 43 1.86 2.00 30.19
CA ARG A 43 3.22 2.13 29.64
C ARG A 43 3.90 0.76 29.69
N GLN A 44 4.55 0.36 28.60
CA GLN A 44 5.40 -0.82 28.57
C GLN A 44 6.82 -0.45 29.01
N ILE A 45 7.40 -1.26 29.88
CA ILE A 45 8.80 -1.19 30.32
C ILE A 45 9.52 -2.48 29.94
N LYS A 46 10.80 -2.39 29.59
CA LYS A 46 11.64 -3.57 29.34
C LYS A 46 12.39 -3.88 30.64
N LYS A 47 12.30 -5.12 31.12
CA LYS A 47 12.90 -5.56 32.37
C LYS A 47 13.67 -6.85 32.14
N CYS A 48 14.91 -6.93 32.59
CA CYS A 48 15.69 -8.16 32.51
C CYS A 48 15.19 -9.17 33.56
N PRO A 49 14.82 -10.40 33.18
CA PRO A 49 14.27 -11.39 34.12
C PRO A 49 15.32 -11.93 35.11
N VAL A 50 16.62 -11.78 34.83
CA VAL A 50 17.69 -12.33 35.66
C VAL A 50 18.09 -11.37 36.78
N CYS A 51 18.29 -10.09 36.47
CA CYS A 51 18.71 -9.07 37.44
C CYS A 51 17.57 -8.17 37.93
N ASP A 52 16.36 -8.37 37.44
CA ASP A 52 15.15 -7.61 37.79
C ASP A 52 15.30 -6.08 37.60
N LEU A 53 16.17 -5.67 36.70
CA LEU A 53 16.44 -4.26 36.39
C LEU A 53 15.63 -3.80 35.17
N GLU A 54 15.04 -2.62 35.25
CA GLU A 54 14.48 -1.92 34.09
C GLU A 54 15.62 -1.44 33.20
N VAL A 55 15.60 -1.86 31.93
CA VAL A 55 16.66 -1.55 30.98
C VAL A 55 16.19 -0.53 29.95
N GLY A 56 17.04 0.47 29.70
CA GLY A 56 16.83 1.45 28.64
C GLY A 56 17.10 0.83 27.26
N SER A 57 16.89 1.61 26.20
CA SER A 57 17.33 1.17 24.86
C SER A 57 18.86 1.12 24.73
N ASP A 58 19.56 1.97 25.49
CA ASP A 58 21.03 2.10 25.44
C ASP A 58 21.74 0.92 26.13
N ASP A 59 21.03 0.18 26.99
CA ASP A 59 21.54 -1.00 27.69
C ASP A 59 21.26 -2.31 26.92
N LEU A 60 20.75 -2.23 25.69
CA LEU A 60 20.38 -3.40 24.87
C LEU A 60 21.41 -3.64 23.77
N VAL A 61 21.91 -4.86 23.71
CA VAL A 61 22.72 -5.36 22.60
C VAL A 61 21.90 -6.30 21.71
N LYS A 62 22.30 -6.47 20.45
CA LYS A 62 21.68 -7.43 19.53
C LYS A 62 22.35 -8.80 19.70
N GLY A 63 21.57 -9.83 19.95
CA GLY A 63 22.03 -11.21 20.02
C GLY A 63 21.41 -12.06 18.91
N PHE A 64 22.21 -12.91 18.26
CA PHE A 64 21.72 -13.94 17.34
C PHE A 64 21.78 -15.30 18.02
N GLU A 65 20.63 -15.98 18.10
CA GLU A 65 20.52 -17.32 18.67
C GLU A 65 21.00 -18.37 17.65
N TYR A 66 22.14 -19.00 17.91
CA TYR A 66 22.70 -20.02 17.02
C TYR A 66 22.40 -21.44 17.52
N GLU A 67 22.12 -21.59 18.81
CA GLU A 67 21.62 -22.80 19.46
C GLU A 67 20.66 -22.39 20.59
N LYS A 68 19.75 -23.28 20.99
CA LYS A 68 18.76 -23.01 22.03
C LYS A 68 19.41 -22.36 23.27
N ASP A 69 18.93 -21.18 23.63
CA ASP A 69 19.40 -20.37 24.77
C ASP A 69 20.90 -19.93 24.68
N ARG A 70 21.52 -20.00 23.50
CA ARG A 70 22.91 -19.58 23.26
C ARG A 70 22.97 -18.50 22.17
N TYR A 71 23.54 -17.36 22.53
CA TYR A 71 23.55 -16.15 21.73
C TYR A 71 24.98 -15.70 21.42
N VAL A 72 25.21 -15.29 20.17
CA VAL A 72 26.36 -14.46 19.81
C VAL A 72 25.92 -13.01 19.83
N VAL A 73 26.65 -12.17 20.58
CA VAL A 73 26.43 -10.73 20.58
C VAL A 73 27.03 -10.16 19.30
N LEU A 74 26.25 -9.34 18.60
CA LEU A 74 26.68 -8.64 17.40
C LEU A 74 26.80 -7.16 17.76
N ASP A 75 28.02 -6.65 17.69
CA ASP A 75 28.28 -5.24 17.97
C ASP A 75 27.69 -4.37 16.85
N GLU A 76 27.23 -3.17 17.22
CA GLU A 76 26.68 -2.24 16.22
C GLU A 76 27.72 -1.85 15.17
N GLU A 77 29.00 -1.77 15.54
CA GLU A 77 30.10 -1.46 14.62
C GLU A 77 30.33 -2.59 13.60
N GLU A 78 30.30 -3.86 14.04
CA GLU A 78 30.43 -5.02 13.16
C GLU A 78 29.28 -5.07 12.16
N LEU A 79 28.04 -4.88 12.64
CA LEU A 79 26.85 -4.80 11.79
C LEU A 79 26.97 -3.64 10.79
N THR A 80 27.38 -2.46 11.26
CA THR A 80 27.54 -1.26 10.42
C THR A 80 28.65 -1.45 9.37
N SER A 81 29.70 -2.20 9.68
CA SER A 81 30.79 -2.50 8.73
C SER A 81 30.34 -3.41 7.58
N LEU A 82 29.42 -4.35 7.85
CA LEU A 82 28.77 -5.17 6.83
C LEU A 82 27.78 -4.35 6.00
N GLU A 83 27.14 -3.36 6.62
CA GLU A 83 26.30 -2.36 5.97
C GLU A 83 27.13 -1.27 5.25
N GLN A 84 28.22 -1.63 4.52
CA GLN A 84 29.03 -0.73 3.67
C GLN A 84 28.20 0.45 3.17
N PRO A 85 28.68 1.71 3.10
CA PRO A 85 27.86 2.87 2.75
C PRO A 85 27.26 2.71 1.35
N MET A 86 26.15 1.99 1.30
CA MET A 86 25.45 1.66 0.08
C MET A 86 24.84 3.00 -0.30
N SER A 87 25.33 3.55 -1.41
CA SER A 87 24.75 4.76 -1.98
C SER A 87 23.23 4.58 -2.00
N ARG A 88 22.50 5.63 -1.64
CA ARG A 88 21.04 5.63 -1.78
C ARG A 88 20.72 5.66 -3.27
N SER A 89 20.83 4.50 -3.91
CA SER A 89 20.64 4.28 -5.33
C SER A 89 19.61 3.18 -5.57
N ILE A 90 18.96 3.31 -6.73
CA ILE A 90 18.19 2.27 -7.40
C ILE A 90 19.00 1.94 -8.65
N ASP A 91 19.72 0.83 -8.62
CA ASP A 91 20.60 0.41 -9.69
C ASP A 91 19.84 -0.55 -10.61
N ILE A 92 19.53 -0.11 -11.83
CA ILE A 92 18.85 -0.95 -12.83
C ILE A 92 19.82 -2.03 -13.30
N LEU A 93 19.39 -3.29 -13.17
CA LEU A 93 20.12 -4.47 -13.59
C LEU A 93 19.73 -4.85 -15.02
N ASP A 94 18.44 -5.05 -15.25
CA ASP A 94 17.90 -5.62 -16.50
C ASP A 94 16.55 -5.01 -16.86
N PHE A 95 16.17 -5.10 -18.14
CA PHE A 95 14.83 -4.77 -18.62
C PHE A 95 14.14 -6.03 -19.13
N ILE A 96 13.00 -6.39 -18.52
CA ILE A 96 12.26 -7.64 -18.78
C ILE A 96 10.79 -7.36 -19.11
N ASN A 97 10.05 -8.37 -19.56
CA ASN A 97 8.60 -8.23 -19.75
C ASN A 97 7.87 -8.43 -18.42
N LEU A 98 6.85 -7.61 -18.14
CA LEU A 98 6.07 -7.71 -16.91
C LEU A 98 5.48 -9.12 -16.63
N PRO A 99 4.95 -9.87 -17.63
CA PRO A 99 4.41 -11.21 -17.40
C PRO A 99 5.44 -12.27 -16.98
N GLU A 100 6.75 -12.00 -17.08
CA GLU A 100 7.80 -12.92 -16.61
C GLU A 100 7.93 -12.90 -15.08
N ILE A 101 7.38 -11.88 -14.42
CA ILE A 101 7.41 -11.76 -12.96
C ILE A 101 6.11 -12.32 -12.39
N ASP A 102 6.20 -13.48 -11.73
CA ASP A 102 5.07 -14.03 -10.99
C ASP A 102 4.66 -13.08 -9.84
N PRO A 103 3.36 -12.82 -9.62
CA PRO A 103 2.90 -11.96 -8.55
C PRO A 103 3.43 -12.29 -7.15
N ILE A 104 3.80 -13.55 -6.90
CA ILE A 104 4.39 -14.00 -5.62
C ILE A 104 5.67 -13.25 -5.25
N TYR A 105 6.40 -12.71 -6.23
CA TYR A 105 7.63 -11.97 -5.97
C TYR A 105 7.37 -10.60 -5.38
N TYR A 106 6.21 -9.95 -5.62
CA TYR A 106 5.97 -8.59 -5.18
C TYR A 106 5.65 -8.47 -3.68
N GLN A 107 6.17 -7.42 -3.04
CA GLN A 107 5.98 -7.18 -1.60
C GLN A 107 5.29 -5.83 -1.31
N LYS A 108 5.94 -4.71 -1.62
CA LYS A 108 5.42 -3.35 -1.35
C LYS A 108 5.69 -2.40 -2.50
N SER A 109 4.67 -1.61 -2.84
CA SER A 109 4.72 -0.60 -3.89
C SER A 109 5.04 0.80 -3.35
N TYR A 110 5.88 1.51 -4.08
CA TYR A 110 6.29 2.88 -3.81
C TYR A 110 6.21 3.72 -5.07
N TYR A 111 5.73 4.95 -4.96
CA TYR A 111 5.82 5.92 -6.04
C TYR A 111 7.19 6.58 -6.03
N LEU A 112 7.80 6.71 -7.21
CA LEU A 112 8.99 7.50 -7.43
C LEU A 112 8.59 8.80 -8.11
N SER A 113 9.08 9.93 -7.58
CA SER A 113 8.90 11.24 -8.20
C SER A 113 10.27 11.87 -8.47
N PRO A 114 10.47 12.53 -9.62
CA PRO A 114 11.75 13.17 -9.92
C PRO A 114 12.01 14.38 -9.03
N GLU A 115 13.29 14.68 -8.81
CA GLU A 115 13.66 16.03 -8.38
C GLU A 115 13.58 17.01 -9.55
N GLU A 116 13.43 18.31 -9.25
CA GLU A 116 13.24 19.36 -10.27
C GLU A 116 14.37 19.40 -11.30
N THR A 117 15.60 19.08 -10.88
CA THR A 117 16.79 19.02 -11.73
C THR A 117 16.81 17.82 -12.68
N ALA A 118 15.99 16.80 -12.43
CA ALA A 118 16.04 15.51 -13.10
C ALA A 118 14.85 15.23 -14.02
N LEU A 119 13.91 16.18 -14.16
CA LEU A 119 12.64 16.01 -14.88
C LEU A 119 12.81 15.46 -16.30
N LYS A 120 13.76 16.01 -17.08
CA LYS A 120 14.01 15.58 -18.46
C LYS A 120 14.51 14.13 -18.54
N ALA A 121 15.48 13.77 -17.71
CA ALA A 121 16.05 12.42 -17.69
C ALA A 121 15.04 11.39 -17.17
N TYR A 122 14.24 11.77 -16.16
CA TYR A 122 13.16 10.94 -15.64
C TYR A 122 12.07 10.69 -16.68
N ARG A 123 11.61 11.74 -17.37
CA ARG A 123 10.60 11.60 -18.44
C ARG A 123 11.12 10.75 -19.58
N LEU A 124 12.39 10.91 -19.97
CA LEU A 124 13.02 10.08 -21.00
C LEU A 124 12.98 8.61 -20.59
N LEU A 125 13.37 8.27 -19.36
CA LEU A 125 13.30 6.90 -18.85
C LEU A 125 11.87 6.35 -18.89
N CYS A 126 10.88 7.10 -18.39
CA CYS A 126 9.47 6.67 -18.40
C CYS A 126 8.99 6.40 -19.83
N GLN A 127 9.21 7.34 -20.74
CA GLN A 127 8.78 7.22 -22.13
C GLN A 127 9.48 6.05 -22.84
N SER A 128 10.78 5.85 -22.63
CA SER A 128 11.50 4.72 -23.20
C SER A 128 11.01 3.37 -22.67
N MET A 129 10.63 3.28 -21.39
CA MET A 129 10.04 2.06 -20.82
C MET A 129 8.63 1.79 -21.34
N GLU A 130 7.81 2.84 -21.49
CA GLU A 130 6.46 2.74 -22.03
C GLU A 130 6.46 2.30 -23.50
N GLU A 131 7.28 2.94 -24.34
CA GLU A 131 7.40 2.60 -25.76
C GLU A 131 7.98 1.21 -25.99
N SER A 132 8.90 0.75 -25.13
CA SER A 132 9.48 -0.60 -25.23
C SER A 132 8.61 -1.70 -24.62
N GLY A 133 7.59 -1.34 -23.82
CA GLY A 133 6.77 -2.29 -23.07
C GLY A 133 7.55 -3.09 -22.00
N LYS A 134 8.70 -2.58 -21.56
CA LYS A 134 9.60 -3.25 -20.61
C LYS A 134 9.48 -2.67 -19.20
N VAL A 135 9.74 -3.52 -18.22
CA VAL A 135 9.92 -3.13 -16.81
C VAL A 135 11.37 -3.33 -16.41
N ALA A 136 11.85 -2.53 -15.47
CA ALA A 136 13.24 -2.57 -15.02
C ALA A 136 13.37 -3.38 -13.73
N LEU A 137 14.17 -4.43 -13.75
CA LEU A 137 14.63 -5.11 -12.55
C LEU A 137 15.80 -4.31 -11.97
N ALA A 138 15.77 -4.02 -10.68
CA ALA A 138 16.72 -3.15 -10.02
C ALA A 138 17.09 -3.64 -8.63
N ARG A 139 18.23 -3.16 -8.15
CA ARG A 139 18.65 -3.26 -6.76
C ARG A 139 18.43 -1.92 -6.08
N VAL A 140 17.65 -1.90 -5.00
CA VAL A 140 17.41 -0.68 -4.22
C VAL A 140 18.04 -0.80 -2.84
N THR A 141 18.74 0.24 -2.44
CA THR A 141 19.28 0.37 -1.09
C THR A 141 18.35 1.25 -0.24
N MET A 142 17.67 0.64 0.74
CA MET A 142 16.82 1.36 1.69
C MET A 142 16.99 0.83 3.12
N ARG A 143 16.98 1.74 4.11
CA ARG A 143 17.12 1.40 5.55
C ARG A 143 18.28 0.43 5.84
N SER A 144 19.44 0.70 5.23
CA SER A 144 20.66 -0.10 5.34
C SER A 144 20.56 -1.54 4.80
N LYS A 145 19.55 -1.85 3.98
CA LYS A 145 19.40 -3.16 3.33
C LYS A 145 19.23 -3.01 1.83
N GLN A 146 19.81 -3.96 1.10
CA GLN A 146 19.55 -4.12 -0.32
C GLN A 146 18.30 -4.97 -0.53
N HIS A 147 17.47 -4.54 -1.45
CA HIS A 147 16.29 -5.27 -1.88
C HIS A 147 16.32 -5.40 -3.40
N LEU A 148 15.81 -6.52 -3.89
CA LEU A 148 15.39 -6.62 -5.28
C LEU A 148 14.12 -5.77 -5.47
N ALA A 149 14.00 -5.13 -6.62
CA ALA A 149 12.83 -4.33 -6.95
C ALA A 149 12.53 -4.36 -8.44
N CYS A 150 11.26 -4.19 -8.78
CA CYS A 150 10.78 -3.97 -10.14
C CYS A 150 10.29 -2.53 -10.26
N LEU A 151 10.72 -1.83 -11.30
CA LEU A 151 10.26 -0.50 -11.65
C LEU A 151 9.40 -0.61 -12.91
N ARG A 152 8.22 -0.01 -12.88
CA ARG A 152 7.32 0.05 -14.03
C ARG A 152 6.70 1.43 -14.16
N VAL A 153 6.33 1.77 -15.39
CA VAL A 153 5.54 2.97 -15.67
C VAL A 153 4.12 2.73 -15.14
N PHE A 154 3.61 3.69 -14.39
CA PHE A 154 2.25 3.70 -13.90
C PHE A 154 1.72 5.12 -13.93
N GLU A 155 0.60 5.32 -14.61
CA GLU A 155 0.05 6.64 -14.91
C GLU A 155 1.14 7.55 -15.53
N ASN A 156 1.48 8.66 -14.89
CA ASN A 156 2.47 9.63 -15.36
C ASN A 156 3.82 9.52 -14.63
N GLY A 157 4.10 8.40 -13.97
CA GLY A 157 5.30 8.21 -13.16
C GLY A 157 5.81 6.78 -13.13
N LEU A 158 6.72 6.53 -12.19
CA LEU A 158 7.29 5.21 -11.94
C LEU A 158 6.77 4.71 -10.60
N VAL A 159 6.34 3.46 -10.62
CA VAL A 159 6.11 2.67 -9.41
C VAL A 159 7.26 1.70 -9.27
N MET A 160 7.82 1.64 -8.07
CA MET A 160 8.79 0.65 -7.66
C MET A 160 8.12 -0.33 -6.71
N GLU A 161 8.10 -1.60 -7.07
CA GLU A 161 7.69 -2.69 -6.21
C GLU A 161 8.92 -3.42 -5.68
N THR A 162 9.06 -3.48 -4.36
CA THR A 162 10.06 -4.34 -3.72
C THR A 162 9.69 -5.79 -3.92
N MET A 163 10.71 -6.64 -4.08
CA MET A 163 10.56 -8.06 -4.41
C MET A 163 11.26 -8.96 -3.41
N TYR A 164 10.69 -10.14 -3.18
CA TYR A 164 11.36 -11.25 -2.51
C TYR A 164 12.44 -11.84 -3.40
N TYR A 165 13.53 -12.29 -2.78
CA TYR A 165 14.48 -13.16 -3.45
C TYR A 165 13.91 -14.57 -3.61
N PRO A 166 14.34 -15.34 -4.63
CA PRO A 166 13.87 -16.72 -4.82
C PRO A 166 14.00 -17.59 -3.57
N GLN A 167 15.09 -17.47 -2.81
CA GLN A 167 15.29 -18.22 -1.56
C GLN A 167 14.34 -17.84 -0.41
N GLU A 168 13.63 -16.72 -0.50
CA GLU A 168 12.63 -16.30 0.51
C GLU A 168 11.24 -16.87 0.20
N ILE A 169 11.04 -17.41 -1.01
CA ILE A 169 9.78 -17.97 -1.47
C ILE A 169 9.74 -19.46 -1.12
N ARG A 170 8.69 -19.87 -0.41
CA ARG A 170 8.50 -21.29 -0.05
C ARG A 170 7.93 -22.07 -1.22
N HIS A 171 8.44 -23.27 -1.45
CA HIS A 171 7.87 -24.20 -2.41
C HIS A 171 6.58 -24.81 -1.88
N MET A 172 5.64 -25.07 -2.80
CA MET A 172 4.38 -25.73 -2.50
C MET A 172 4.52 -27.23 -2.74
N ASP A 173 4.59 -28.01 -1.66
CA ASP A 173 4.64 -29.48 -1.72
C ASP A 173 3.22 -30.05 -1.65
N VAL A 174 2.50 -30.08 -2.78
CA VAL A 174 1.14 -30.61 -2.85
C VAL A 174 1.07 -31.83 -3.78
N VAL A 175 0.45 -32.92 -3.30
CA VAL A 175 0.23 -34.16 -4.06
C VAL A 175 -1.27 -34.30 -4.33
N TRP A 176 -1.68 -33.99 -5.56
CA TRP A 176 -3.07 -33.96 -6.03
C TRP A 176 -3.33 -34.97 -7.16
N ASP A 177 -2.28 -35.62 -7.66
CA ASP A 177 -2.31 -36.60 -8.76
C ASP A 177 -3.23 -37.82 -8.53
N ARG A 178 -3.70 -38.03 -7.30
CA ARG A 178 -4.59 -39.15 -6.94
C ARG A 178 -6.08 -38.83 -7.06
N VAL A 179 -6.45 -37.57 -7.28
CA VAL A 179 -7.85 -37.13 -7.38
C VAL A 179 -8.04 -36.44 -8.71
N VAL A 180 -8.70 -37.11 -9.64
CA VAL A 180 -8.98 -36.60 -10.98
C VAL A 180 -10.47 -36.28 -11.08
N PRO A 181 -10.86 -35.00 -11.25
CA PRO A 181 -12.24 -34.62 -11.49
C PRO A 181 -12.79 -35.24 -12.79
N THR A 182 -14.09 -35.51 -12.81
CA THR A 182 -14.79 -35.97 -14.02
C THR A 182 -15.03 -34.82 -14.99
N GLU A 183 -15.18 -35.12 -16.29
CA GLU A 183 -15.50 -34.11 -17.32
C GLU A 183 -16.83 -33.37 -17.06
N ALA A 184 -17.80 -34.04 -16.44
CA ALA A 184 -19.07 -33.43 -16.07
C ALA A 184 -18.90 -32.37 -14.99
N GLU A 185 -18.08 -32.65 -13.96
CA GLU A 185 -17.73 -31.69 -12.91
C GLU A 185 -16.95 -30.51 -13.47
N LEU A 186 -15.97 -30.77 -14.35
CA LEU A 186 -15.18 -29.70 -15.01
C LEU A 186 -16.05 -28.80 -15.87
N THR A 187 -16.98 -29.36 -16.64
CA THR A 187 -17.90 -28.58 -17.48
C THR A 187 -18.77 -27.64 -16.65
N MET A 188 -19.38 -28.15 -15.58
CA MET A 188 -20.22 -27.32 -14.71
C MET A 188 -19.41 -26.29 -13.92
N ALA A 189 -18.20 -26.64 -13.46
CA ALA A 189 -17.31 -25.69 -12.82
C ALA A 189 -16.93 -24.54 -13.77
N ARG A 190 -16.63 -24.83 -15.05
CA ARG A 190 -16.36 -23.79 -16.06
C ARG A 190 -17.56 -22.87 -16.27
N GLN A 191 -18.77 -23.42 -16.41
CA GLN A 191 -19.99 -22.62 -16.54
C GLN A 191 -20.21 -21.71 -15.33
N LEU A 192 -19.96 -22.21 -14.12
CA LEU A 192 -20.07 -21.40 -12.91
C LEU A 192 -19.02 -20.28 -12.88
N ILE A 193 -17.77 -20.57 -13.26
CA ILE A 193 -16.70 -19.57 -13.35
C ILE A 193 -17.06 -18.48 -14.36
N GLU A 194 -17.50 -18.85 -15.57
CA GLU A 194 -17.95 -17.89 -16.58
C GLU A 194 -19.15 -17.08 -16.11
N ASN A 195 -20.05 -17.69 -15.34
CA ASN A 195 -21.19 -16.99 -14.78
C ASN A 195 -20.81 -15.94 -13.73
N LEU A 196 -19.80 -16.25 -12.92
CA LEU A 196 -19.26 -15.36 -11.88
C LEU A 196 -18.20 -14.38 -12.41
N ALA A 197 -17.66 -14.60 -13.62
CA ALA A 197 -16.63 -13.76 -14.20
C ALA A 197 -17.16 -12.34 -14.49
N ARG A 198 -16.43 -11.33 -14.00
CA ARG A 198 -16.68 -9.91 -14.21
C ARG A 198 -15.35 -9.18 -14.47
N PRO A 199 -15.36 -8.05 -15.19
CA PRO A 199 -14.20 -7.15 -15.22
C PRO A 199 -13.81 -6.73 -13.79
N PHE A 200 -12.51 -6.67 -13.52
CA PHE A 200 -12.02 -6.21 -12.23
C PHE A 200 -12.28 -4.71 -12.08
N ASP A 201 -13.01 -4.36 -11.02
CA ASP A 201 -13.39 -3.00 -10.67
C ASP A 201 -13.10 -2.82 -9.18
N PRO A 202 -11.96 -2.20 -8.81
CA PRO A 202 -11.51 -2.11 -7.42
C PRO A 202 -12.53 -1.45 -6.49
N ASP A 203 -13.29 -0.48 -6.99
CA ASP A 203 -14.21 0.34 -6.18
C ASP A 203 -15.43 -0.44 -5.69
N LYS A 204 -15.67 -1.66 -6.20
CA LYS A 204 -16.75 -2.54 -5.74
C LYS A 204 -16.41 -3.34 -4.48
N TYR A 205 -15.13 -3.38 -4.10
CA TYR A 205 -14.66 -4.20 -2.99
C TYR A 205 -14.36 -3.31 -1.79
N HIS A 206 -15.08 -3.54 -0.71
CA HIS A 206 -14.93 -2.80 0.54
C HIS A 206 -14.52 -3.73 1.68
N ASP A 207 -13.76 -3.20 2.63
CA ASP A 207 -13.42 -3.91 3.85
C ASP A 207 -14.59 -3.79 4.84
N GLU A 208 -15.53 -4.73 4.74
CA GLU A 208 -16.75 -4.75 5.57
C GLU A 208 -16.42 -4.72 7.07
N LEU A 209 -15.35 -5.39 7.49
CA LEU A 209 -14.93 -5.40 8.88
C LEU A 209 -14.43 -4.03 9.32
N HIS A 210 -13.68 -3.34 8.46
CA HIS A 210 -13.25 -1.98 8.72
C HIS A 210 -14.46 -1.05 8.88
N GLU A 211 -15.43 -1.11 7.98
CA GLU A 211 -16.65 -0.30 8.03
C GLU A 211 -17.48 -0.57 9.30
N GLN A 212 -17.68 -1.84 9.63
CA GLN A 212 -18.36 -2.25 10.86
C GLN A 212 -17.63 -1.75 12.10
N MET A 213 -16.29 -1.80 12.11
CA MET A 213 -15.48 -1.29 13.22
C MET A 213 -15.57 0.23 13.36
N VAL A 214 -15.52 0.99 12.25
CA VAL A 214 -15.73 2.45 12.26
C VAL A 214 -17.10 2.76 12.87
N SER A 215 -18.15 2.11 12.38
CA SER A 215 -19.52 2.32 12.88
C SER A 215 -19.65 1.97 14.37
N LEU A 216 -19.09 0.84 14.81
CA LEU A 216 -19.06 0.44 16.22
C LEU A 216 -18.36 1.48 17.11
N ILE A 217 -17.22 2.02 16.65
CA ILE A 217 -16.48 3.04 17.38
C ILE A 217 -17.32 4.33 17.47
N GLU A 218 -17.91 4.77 16.36
CA GLU A 218 -18.76 5.98 16.32
C GLU A 218 -19.98 5.85 17.23
N SER A 219 -20.72 4.74 17.16
CA SER A 219 -21.85 4.49 18.07
C SER A 219 -21.44 4.51 19.54
N LYS A 220 -20.28 3.93 19.88
CA LYS A 220 -19.77 3.98 21.26
C LYS A 220 -19.34 5.37 21.71
N VAL A 221 -18.91 6.23 20.78
CA VAL A 221 -18.56 7.64 21.07
C VAL A 221 -19.83 8.47 21.27
N THR A 222 -20.89 8.23 20.50
CA THR A 222 -22.18 8.94 20.62
C THR A 222 -23.07 8.41 21.75
N GLY A 223 -22.75 7.21 22.29
CA GLY A 223 -23.50 6.57 23.38
C GLY A 223 -24.65 5.68 22.91
N GLU A 224 -24.70 5.35 21.62
CA GLU A 224 -25.71 4.49 21.01
C GLU A 224 -25.31 3.01 21.05
N THR A 225 -26.30 2.12 21.05
CA THR A 225 -26.05 0.67 21.00
C THR A 225 -25.84 0.21 19.56
N TYR A 226 -24.63 -0.24 19.24
CA TYR A 226 -24.34 -0.88 17.96
C TYR A 226 -24.94 -2.29 17.91
N GLN A 227 -25.78 -2.56 16.90
CA GLN A 227 -26.30 -3.90 16.62
C GLN A 227 -25.44 -4.56 15.54
N VAL A 228 -24.86 -5.72 15.86
CA VAL A 228 -24.12 -6.52 14.88
C VAL A 228 -25.13 -7.31 14.06
N GLU A 229 -25.18 -7.09 12.75
CA GLU A 229 -25.96 -7.94 11.86
C GLU A 229 -25.33 -9.33 11.82
N THR A 230 -26.12 -10.35 12.14
CA THR A 230 -25.63 -11.73 12.09
C THR A 230 -25.70 -12.20 10.64
N PRO A 231 -24.59 -12.64 10.02
CA PRO A 231 -24.63 -13.11 8.65
C PRO A 231 -25.58 -14.30 8.53
N SER A 232 -26.37 -14.30 7.46
CA SER A 232 -27.22 -15.43 7.06
C SER A 232 -26.35 -16.69 6.93
N LYS A 233 -26.68 -17.73 7.71
CA LYS A 233 -25.96 -19.01 7.60
C LYS A 233 -26.32 -19.65 6.26
N GLY A 234 -25.35 -19.69 5.34
CA GLY A 234 -25.46 -20.48 4.12
C GLY A 234 -25.79 -21.94 4.42
N GLY A 235 -26.67 -22.53 3.61
CA GLY A 235 -27.11 -23.92 3.78
C GLY A 235 -25.98 -24.92 3.63
N LYS A 236 -26.02 -26.02 4.40
CA LYS A 236 -25.11 -27.16 4.22
C LYS A 236 -25.41 -27.84 2.89
N VAL A 237 -24.46 -27.80 1.96
CA VAL A 237 -24.53 -28.60 0.73
C VAL A 237 -23.64 -29.83 0.90
N VAL A 238 -24.22 -31.03 0.73
CA VAL A 238 -23.56 -32.33 0.97
C VAL A 238 -22.98 -32.93 -0.32
N ASP A 239 -23.48 -32.52 -1.50
CA ASP A 239 -23.05 -33.01 -2.82
C ASP A 239 -22.54 -31.86 -3.70
N LEU A 240 -21.33 -32.00 -4.25
CA LEU A 240 -20.66 -31.04 -5.13
C LEU A 240 -21.47 -30.76 -6.40
N MET A 241 -22.07 -31.79 -7.01
CA MET A 241 -22.81 -31.64 -8.27
C MET A 241 -24.12 -30.88 -8.06
N GLU A 242 -24.79 -31.14 -6.95
CA GLU A 242 -25.97 -30.35 -6.54
C GLU A 242 -25.58 -28.92 -6.18
N ALA A 243 -24.43 -28.73 -5.50
CA ALA A 243 -23.91 -27.40 -5.17
C ALA A 243 -23.63 -26.56 -6.42
N LEU A 244 -22.98 -27.14 -7.44
CA LEU A 244 -22.65 -26.46 -8.69
C LEU A 244 -23.93 -26.05 -9.45
N LYS A 245 -24.91 -26.96 -9.56
CA LYS A 245 -26.20 -26.66 -10.19
C LYS A 245 -26.98 -25.57 -9.46
N ALA A 246 -27.03 -25.65 -8.13
CA ALA A 246 -27.69 -24.63 -7.30
C ALA A 246 -27.01 -23.27 -7.44
N SER A 247 -25.66 -23.24 -7.50
CA SER A 247 -24.90 -22.01 -7.67
C SER A 247 -25.16 -21.35 -9.02
N ILE A 248 -25.23 -22.13 -10.12
CA ILE A 248 -25.57 -21.61 -11.45
C ILE A 248 -26.97 -20.98 -11.44
N ALA A 249 -27.98 -21.70 -10.92
CA ALA A 249 -29.36 -21.20 -10.85
C ALA A 249 -29.50 -19.90 -10.03
N LEU A 250 -28.74 -19.74 -8.94
CA LEU A 250 -28.72 -18.50 -8.15
C LEU A 250 -28.12 -17.34 -8.95
N THR A 251 -26.97 -17.56 -9.59
CA THR A 251 -26.28 -16.50 -10.36
C THR A 251 -27.06 -16.03 -11.60
N GLU A 252 -27.84 -16.91 -12.23
CA GLU A 252 -28.72 -16.55 -13.35
C GLU A 252 -29.87 -15.62 -12.89
N ASN A 253 -30.42 -15.88 -11.70
CA ASN A 253 -31.48 -15.03 -11.13
C ASN A 253 -30.95 -13.64 -10.74
N GLU A 254 -29.73 -13.54 -10.21
CA GLU A 254 -29.09 -12.26 -9.85
C GLU A 254 -28.70 -11.42 -11.09
N LYS A 255 -28.21 -12.07 -12.17
CA LYS A 255 -27.98 -11.41 -13.47
C LYS A 255 -29.26 -10.82 -14.06
N SER A 256 -30.40 -11.46 -13.83
CA SER A 256 -31.69 -10.99 -14.37
C SER A 256 -32.27 -9.81 -13.58
N GLN A 257 -31.81 -9.58 -12.35
CA GLN A 257 -32.29 -8.49 -11.47
C GLN A 257 -31.38 -7.25 -11.45
N SER A 258 -30.14 -7.36 -11.94
CA SER A 258 -29.20 -6.24 -12.05
C SER A 258 -29.42 -5.48 -13.36
N GLN A 259 -30.35 -4.51 -13.37
CA GLN A 259 -30.54 -3.59 -14.49
C GLN A 259 -29.27 -2.75 -14.77
N PRO A 260 -28.94 -2.44 -16.03
CA PRO A 260 -27.79 -1.61 -16.36
C PRO A 260 -28.03 -0.16 -15.91
N ILE A 261 -27.13 0.35 -15.07
CA ILE A 261 -27.01 1.78 -14.80
C ILE A 261 -26.60 2.46 -16.11
N LYS A 262 -27.42 3.38 -16.61
CA LYS A 262 -27.10 4.19 -17.79
C LYS A 262 -25.83 5.00 -17.51
N PRO A 263 -24.89 5.11 -18.47
CA PRO A 263 -23.74 6.00 -18.32
C PRO A 263 -24.24 7.44 -18.17
N ASN A 264 -23.89 8.10 -17.07
CA ASN A 264 -24.08 9.54 -16.94
C ASN A 264 -23.16 10.24 -17.95
N GLU A 265 -23.72 11.18 -18.69
CA GLU A 265 -23.03 12.01 -19.68
C GLU A 265 -21.82 12.70 -19.06
N THR A 266 -20.68 12.54 -19.74
CA THR A 266 -19.41 13.18 -19.46
C THR A 266 -19.56 14.70 -19.56
N ILE A 267 -19.39 15.43 -18.46
CA ILE A 267 -19.20 16.88 -18.50
C ILE A 267 -17.80 17.14 -19.05
N ASN A 268 -17.72 17.35 -20.37
CA ASN A 268 -16.55 17.91 -21.03
C ASN A 268 -16.41 19.39 -20.67
N LEU A 269 -15.47 19.73 -19.79
CA LEU A 269 -14.93 21.08 -19.66
C LEU A 269 -13.57 21.12 -20.37
N ILE A 270 -13.62 21.21 -21.70
CA ILE A 270 -12.50 21.70 -22.51
C ILE A 270 -12.98 23.05 -23.06
N ASN A 271 -12.51 24.15 -22.48
CA ASN A 271 -12.62 25.45 -23.12
C ASN A 271 -11.48 25.58 -24.16
N PRO A 272 -11.78 25.96 -25.40
CA PRO A 272 -10.75 26.21 -26.40
C PRO A 272 -10.03 27.53 -26.13
N VAL A 273 -8.70 27.51 -26.26
CA VAL A 273 -7.86 28.70 -26.41
C VAL A 273 -8.11 29.26 -27.81
N ASN A 274 -8.45 30.54 -27.91
CA ASN A 274 -8.42 31.27 -29.16
C ASN A 274 -7.57 32.52 -28.97
N ASP A 275 -6.51 32.62 -29.77
CA ASP A 275 -5.62 33.77 -29.89
C ASP A 275 -6.30 34.93 -30.64
N GLY A 276 -5.90 36.17 -30.34
CA GLY A 276 -5.84 37.24 -31.35
C GLY A 276 -6.67 38.51 -31.11
N ASP A 277 -5.94 39.56 -30.70
CA ASP A 277 -6.04 40.98 -31.10
C ASP A 277 -7.10 41.95 -30.52
N GLY A 278 -6.57 43.00 -29.86
CA GLY A 278 -6.77 44.38 -30.34
C GLY A 278 -7.63 45.36 -29.52
N LEU A 279 -7.00 46.07 -28.58
CA LEU A 279 -7.10 47.52 -28.24
C LEU A 279 -8.48 48.23 -28.15
N GLU A 280 -8.82 48.80 -26.97
CA GLU A 280 -8.84 50.27 -26.70
C GLU A 280 -9.39 50.65 -25.29
N GLU A 281 -8.58 51.48 -24.62
CA GLU A 281 -8.77 52.50 -23.56
C GLU A 281 -10.19 52.94 -23.05
N ARG A 282 -10.40 52.92 -21.71
CA ARG A 282 -10.57 54.09 -20.77
C ARG A 282 -11.49 53.86 -19.54
N ASP A 283 -10.88 54.15 -18.39
CA ASP A 283 -11.32 54.91 -17.20
C ASP A 283 -12.57 54.60 -16.35
N ALA A 284 -12.29 54.66 -15.03
CA ALA A 284 -13.09 55.14 -13.90
C ALA A 284 -13.99 54.16 -13.11
N ASP A 285 -13.42 53.76 -11.96
CA ASP A 285 -13.94 53.95 -10.59
C ASP A 285 -15.27 53.27 -10.18
N ASN A 286 -15.16 52.35 -9.21
CA ASN A 286 -15.77 52.42 -7.88
C ASN A 286 -16.28 51.08 -7.31
N SER A 287 -15.80 50.77 -6.10
CA SER A 287 -16.49 50.09 -4.99
C SER A 287 -16.89 48.60 -5.03
N GLN A 288 -16.28 47.89 -4.07
CA GLN A 288 -16.84 46.89 -3.14
C GLN A 288 -16.94 45.42 -3.59
N ASP A 289 -15.83 44.69 -3.41
CA ASP A 289 -15.81 43.24 -3.31
C ASP A 289 -16.27 42.75 -1.91
N LYS A 290 -17.35 41.97 -1.91
CA LYS A 290 -17.81 41.17 -0.78
C LYS A 290 -16.91 39.94 -0.62
N ILE A 291 -16.11 39.93 0.43
CA ILE A 291 -15.34 38.78 0.92
C ILE A 291 -16.33 37.73 1.46
N ILE A 292 -16.45 36.59 0.77
CA ILE A 292 -17.09 35.39 1.32
C ILE A 292 -16.03 34.60 2.08
N ASN A 293 -16.06 34.71 3.41
CA ASN A 293 -15.24 33.94 4.33
C ASN A 293 -15.66 32.46 4.34
N LYS A 294 -14.77 31.56 3.88
CA LYS A 294 -14.84 30.12 4.22
C LYS A 294 -14.13 29.88 5.57
N PRO A 295 -14.70 29.10 6.50
CA PRO A 295 -14.08 28.85 7.81
C PRO A 295 -12.83 27.97 7.69
N LYS A 296 -11.73 28.43 8.32
CA LYS A 296 -10.46 27.69 8.43
C LYS A 296 -10.57 26.59 9.49
N SER A 297 -10.37 25.34 9.07
CA SER A 297 -10.17 24.18 9.95
C SER A 297 -9.02 24.43 10.94
N THR A 298 -9.27 24.15 12.22
CA THR A 298 -8.44 24.50 13.37
C THR A 298 -7.77 23.27 13.97
N LEU A 299 -6.91 22.59 13.21
CA LEU A 299 -6.03 21.51 13.67
C LEU A 299 -4.76 21.61 12.80
N THR A 300 -3.56 22.04 13.19
CA THR A 300 -2.65 21.81 14.35
C THR A 300 -1.47 22.82 14.16
N PRO A 301 -0.51 23.12 15.10
CA PRO A 301 0.33 22.16 15.84
C PRO A 301 0.73 22.57 17.28
N ARG A 302 0.78 21.64 18.24
CA ARG A 302 1.29 21.94 19.59
C ARG A 302 2.81 21.83 19.63
N LYS A 303 3.49 22.95 19.85
CA LYS A 303 4.94 23.08 20.06
C LYS A 303 5.38 22.24 21.27
N ARG A 304 6.47 21.47 21.07
CA ARG A 304 7.19 20.69 22.08
C ARG A 304 7.97 21.68 22.97
N THR A 305 7.53 21.91 24.19
CA THR A 305 8.31 22.66 25.20
C THR A 305 9.24 21.71 25.94
N SER A 306 10.53 21.85 25.71
CA SER A 306 11.58 21.24 26.55
C SER A 306 11.72 22.06 27.83
N ARG A 307 11.33 21.49 28.97
CA ARG A 307 11.70 22.04 30.28
C ARG A 307 12.91 21.27 30.81
N ARG A 308 14.05 21.94 30.79
CA ARG A 308 15.31 21.59 31.43
C ARG A 308 15.09 21.67 32.94
N ALA A 309 15.15 20.54 33.64
CA ALA A 309 15.23 20.54 35.11
C ALA A 309 16.70 20.66 35.50
N LYS A 310 16.98 21.60 36.39
CA LYS A 310 18.29 21.85 37.00
C LYS A 310 18.12 21.60 38.50
N GLU A 311 18.98 20.74 39.04
CA GLU A 311 19.48 20.62 40.42
C GLU A 311 18.48 20.48 41.59
N ALA A 312 18.52 19.30 42.23
CA ALA A 312 18.95 19.12 43.62
C ALA A 312 19.49 17.70 43.80
#